data_AF-A0A944Y4F6-F1
#
_entry.id   AF-A0A944Y4F6-F1
#
_cell.length_a   1.000
_cell.length_b   1.000
_cell.length_c   1.000
_cell.angle_alpha   90.00
_cell.angle_beta   90.00
_cell.angle_gamma   90.00
#
_symmetry.space_group_name_H-M   'P 1'
#
loop_
_entity.id
_entity.type
_entity.pdbx_description
1 polymer ?
#
loop_
_entity_poly.entity_id
_entity_poly.type
_entity_poly.pdbx_seq_one_letter_code
_entity_poly.pdbx_strand_id
1 'polypeptide(L)' 'MCDVCSAEGIDFKFVNGPKDKLHNCKLFRVYIGQIARVKLCHLHDIQLFSMGENRFLKEHLCLAQLLSSQKSTFVD' A
#
# COMPACT_ATOMS: atom_id res chain seq x y z
N MET A 1 -9.65 6.59 3.05
CA MET A 1 -9.12 6.09 1.76
C MET A 1 -7.80 5.41 2.04
N CYS A 2 -7.50 4.29 1.38
CA CYS A 2 -6.23 3.61 1.55
C CYS A 2 -5.18 4.14 0.57
N ASP A 3 -3.90 3.87 0.83
CA ASP A 3 -2.79 4.45 0.07
C ASP A 3 -2.80 4.01 -1.41
N VAL A 4 -3.14 2.75 -1.70
CA VAL A 4 -3.31 2.27 -3.09
C VAL A 4 -4.44 3.03 -3.79
N CYS A 5 -5.64 3.01 -3.21
CA CYS A 5 -6.78 3.71 -3.81
C CYS A 5 -6.50 5.19 -4.02
N SER A 6 -5.81 5.83 -3.07
CA SER A 6 -5.43 7.23 -3.16
C SER A 6 -4.43 7.49 -4.28
N ALA A 7 -3.42 6.62 -4.45
CA ALA A 7 -2.40 6.77 -5.47
C ALA A 7 -2.94 6.49 -6.89
N GLU A 8 -3.90 5.58 -7.02
CA GLU A 8 -4.46 5.16 -8.32
C GLU A 8 -5.76 5.89 -8.69
N GLY A 9 -6.27 6.77 -7.82
CA GLY A 9 -7.52 7.47 -8.06
C GLY A 9 -8.77 6.56 -8.03
N ILE A 10 -8.68 5.43 -7.33
CA ILE A 10 -9.78 4.47 -7.21
C ILE A 10 -10.77 4.96 -6.16
N ASP A 11 -12.07 4.90 -6.48
CA ASP A 11 -13.12 5.14 -5.50
C ASP A 11 -13.13 4.04 -4.43
N PHE A 12 -12.56 4.37 -3.28
CA PHE A 12 -12.46 3.49 -2.13
C PHE A 12 -13.83 2.98 -1.64
N LYS A 13 -14.86 3.83 -1.63
CA LYS A 13 -16.19 3.47 -1.11
C LYS A 13 -16.90 2.54 -2.08
N PHE A 14 -16.75 2.77 -3.38
CA PHE A 14 -17.28 1.87 -4.39
C PHE A 14 -16.65 0.47 -4.29
N VAL A 15 -15.31 0.39 -4.21
CA VAL A 15 -14.59 -0.89 -4.25
C VAL A 15 -14.71 -1.69 -2.94
N ASN A 16 -14.75 -1.02 -1.79
CA ASN A 16 -14.82 -1.71 -0.50
C ASN A 16 -16.25 -1.84 0.07
N GLY A 17 -17.23 -1.18 -0.54
CA GLY A 17 -18.60 -1.11 -0.05
C GLY A 17 -18.65 -0.56 1.40
N PRO A 18 -19.38 -1.21 2.32
CA PRO A 18 -19.50 -0.73 3.70
C PRO A 18 -18.24 -0.93 4.54
N LYS A 19 -17.23 -1.68 4.06
CA LYS A 19 -15.99 -1.93 4.79
C LYS A 19 -15.06 -0.72 4.65
N ASP A 20 -14.96 0.10 5.67
CA ASP A 20 -14.12 1.30 5.65
C ASP A 20 -12.90 1.25 6.57
N LYS A 21 -12.73 0.14 7.30
CA LYS A 21 -11.57 -0.08 8.17
C LYS A 21 -10.27 -0.09 7.36
N LEU A 22 -9.31 0.69 7.83
CA LEU A 22 -7.94 0.71 7.31
C LEU A 22 -7.02 -0.14 8.20
N HIS A 23 -6.09 -0.82 7.55
CA HIS A 23 -5.09 -1.69 8.14
C HIS A 23 -3.71 -1.04 7.98
N ASN A 24 -2.97 -0.88 9.08
CA ASN A 24 -1.60 -0.37 9.03
C ASN A 24 -0.65 -1.54 8.74
N CYS A 25 -0.06 -1.56 7.57
CA CYS A 25 0.83 -2.61 7.11
C CYS A 25 2.25 -2.05 6.94
N LYS A 26 3.24 -2.96 6.99
CA LYS A 26 4.66 -2.63 6.81
C LYS A 26 5.19 -3.39 5.60
N LEU A 27 5.98 -2.72 4.77
CA LEU A 27 6.72 -3.32 3.65
C LEU A 27 8.19 -3.35 4.01
N PHE A 28 8.79 -4.54 4.07
CA PHE A 28 10.14 -4.77 4.59
C PHE A 28 11.18 -5.04 3.50
N ARG A 29 10.79 -5.65 2.39
CA ARG A 29 11.70 -6.22 1.38
C ARG A 29 11.93 -5.34 0.17
N VAL A 30 11.28 -4.19 0.14
CA VAL A 30 11.20 -3.34 -1.06
C VAL A 30 12.35 -2.35 -1.13
N TYR A 31 12.77 -1.82 0.01
CA TYR A 31 13.86 -0.86 0.12
C TYR A 31 14.91 -1.46 1.04
N ILE A 32 16.13 -1.68 0.53
CA ILE A 32 17.23 -2.26 1.31
C ILE A 32 17.46 -1.38 2.55
N GLY A 33 17.25 -1.94 3.73
CA GLY A 33 17.45 -1.27 5.01
C GLY A 33 16.34 -0.29 5.42
N GLN A 34 15.19 -0.26 4.74
CA GLN A 34 14.11 0.68 5.05
C GLN A 34 12.73 0.01 5.09
N ILE A 35 11.96 0.32 6.14
CA ILE A 35 10.59 -0.19 6.32
C ILE A 35 9.57 0.87 5.89
N ALA A 36 8.81 0.59 4.83
CA ALA A 36 7.70 1.45 4.41
C ALA A 36 6.47 1.16 5.26
N ARG A 37 5.76 2.19 5.74
CA ARG A 37 4.46 2.03 6.38
C ARG A 37 3.37 2.43 5.40
N VAL A 38 2.38 1.58 5.22
CA VAL A 38 1.24 1.81 4.32
C VAL A 38 -0.08 1.56 5.04
N LYS A 39 -1.12 2.32 4.71
CA LYS A 39 -2.50 2.12 5.15
C LYS A 39 -3.29 1.48 4.02
N LEU A 40 -3.70 0.23 4.20
CA LEU A 40 -4.43 -0.53 3.20
C LEU A 40 -5.90 -0.71 3.58
N CYS A 41 -6.77 -0.80 2.58
CA CYS A 41 -8.14 -1.24 2.78
C CYS A 41 -8.17 -2.76 2.92
N HIS A 42 -9.31 -3.32 3.30
CA HIS A 42 -9.47 -4.77 3.43
C HIS A 42 -9.05 -5.55 2.18
N LEU A 43 -9.41 -5.06 0.98
CA LEU A 43 -9.05 -5.73 -0.28
C LEU A 43 -7.55 -5.69 -0.56
N HIS A 44 -6.93 -4.52 -0.43
CA HIS A 44 -5.49 -4.36 -0.67
C HIS A 44 -4.64 -5.04 0.41
N ASP A 45 -5.15 -5.18 1.64
CA ASP A 45 -4.51 -5.96 2.71
C ASP A 45 -4.48 -7.47 2.37
N ILE A 46 -5.61 -8.02 1.90
CA ILE A 46 -5.69 -9.41 1.41
C ILE A 46 -4.76 -9.61 0.21
N GLN A 47 -4.75 -8.68 -0.74
CA GLN A 47 -3.88 -8.71 -1.91
C GLN A 47 -2.40 -8.69 -1.53
N LEU A 48 -2.01 -7.81 -0.62
CA LEU A 48 -0.64 -7.75 -0.11
C LEU A 48 -0.24 -9.08 0.53
N PHE A 49 -1.10 -9.65 1.37
CA PHE A 49 -0.85 -10.94 2.01
C PHE A 49 -0.73 -12.08 0.98
N SER A 50 -1.61 -12.11 -0.01
CA SER A 50 -1.67 -13.19 -1.01
C SER A 50 -0.54 -13.13 -2.04
N MET A 51 -0.14 -11.95 -2.48
CA MET A 51 0.85 -11.78 -3.54
C MET A 51 2.29 -11.58 -3.02
N GLY A 52 2.42 -11.13 -1.76
CA GLY A 52 3.66 -10.65 -1.21
C GLY A 52 4.08 -9.28 -1.75
N GLU A 53 4.97 -8.62 -1.01
CA GLU A 53 5.32 -7.20 -1.21
C GLU A 53 5.85 -6.87 -2.61
N ASN A 54 6.78 -7.70 -3.13
CA ASN A 54 7.43 -7.45 -4.42
C ASN A 54 6.45 -7.47 -5.58
N ARG A 55 5.50 -8.41 -5.58
CA ARG A 55 4.49 -8.51 -6.63
C ARG A 55 3.42 -7.44 -6.45
N PHE A 56 3.00 -7.21 -5.21
CA PHE A 56 2.05 -6.15 -4.87
C PHE A 56 2.47 -4.77 -5.41
N LEU A 57 3.73 -4.38 -5.23
CA LEU A 57 4.21 -3.09 -5.75
C LEU A 57 4.41 -3.05 -7.27
N LYS A 58 4.62 -4.21 -7.92
CA LYS A 58 4.66 -4.27 -9.38
C LYS A 58 3.28 -4.08 -9.99
N GLU A 59 2.23 -4.57 -9.33
CA GLU A 59 0.83 -4.35 -9.74
C GLU A 59 0.38 -2.91 -9.42
N HIS A 60 0.88 -2.32 -8.32
CA HIS A 60 0.51 -0.97 -7.87
C HIS A 60 1.64 0.05 -8.05
N LEU A 61 1.97 0.36 -9.31
CA LEU A 61 3.10 1.21 -9.68
C LEU A 61 2.97 2.65 -9.12
N CYS A 62 1.76 3.20 -9.05
CA CYS A 62 1.52 4.53 -8.48
C CYS A 62 1.88 4.57 -7.00
N LEU A 63 1.54 3.51 -6.25
CA LEU A 63 1.96 3.38 -4.85
C LEU A 63 3.49 3.28 -4.75
N ALA A 64 4.13 2.48 -5.60
CA ALA A 64 5.59 2.34 -5.60
C ALA A 64 6.29 3.69 -5.86
N GLN A 65 5.80 4.47 -6.84
CA GLN A 65 6.31 5.81 -7.15
C GLN A 65 6.14 6.77 -5.96
N LEU A 66 4.96 6.75 -5.31
CA LEU A 66 4.68 7.57 -4.14
C LEU A 66 5.61 7.24 -2.97
N LEU A 67 5.81 5.96 -2.68
CA LEU A 67 6.74 5.50 -1.64
C LEU A 67 8.19 5.88 -1.95
N SER A 68 8.59 5.81 -3.23
CA SER A 68 9.95 6.18 -3.65
C SER A 68 10.22 7.68 -3.53
N SER A 69 9.17 8.50 -3.63
CA SER A 69 9.23 9.96 -3.50
C SER A 69 9.25 10.40 -2.04
N GLN A 70 8.73 9.58 -1.13
CA GLN A 70 8.64 9.83 0.32
C GLN A 70 9.82 9.25 1.10
N LYS A 71 11.02 9.20 0.50
CA LYS A 71 12.23 8.63 1.12
C LYS A 71 12.63 9.21 2.49
N SER A 72 12.08 10.36 2.87
CA SER A 72 12.27 10.96 4.20
C SER A 72 11.41 10.34 5.32
N THR A 73 10.48 9.43 5.03
CA THR A 73 9.52 8.86 6.01
C THR A 73 9.85 7.42 6.40
N PHE A 74 10.92 6.85 5.83
CA PHE A 74 11.40 5.53 6.23
C PHE A 74 11.99 5.59 7.65
N VAL A 75 11.67 4.57 8.45
CA VAL A 75 12.23 4.40 9.80
C VAL A 75 13.40 3.43 9.69
N ASP A 76 14.55 3.83 10.22
CA ASP A 76 15.75 2.98 10.39
C ASP A 76 15.49 1.79 11.34
#